data_AF-A0A453GXS5-F1
#
_entry.id   AF-A0A453GXS5-F1
#
_cell.length_a   1.000
_cell.length_b   1.000
_cell.length_c   1.000
_cell.angle_alpha   90.00
_cell.angle_beta   90.00
_cell.angle_gamma   90.00
#
_symmetry.space_group_name_H-M   'P 1'
#
loop_
_entity.id
_entity.type
_entity.pdbx_description
1 polymer ?
#
loop_
_entity_poly.entity_id
_entity_poly.type
_entity_poly.pdbx_seq_one_letter_code
_entity_poly.pdbx_strand_id
1 'polypeptide(L)'
;MGDSSNAEGKKDKDDSRCFNCGSYSHALKDCPKPRDHVAISNARKQHNLKRNLSNVGNRGQNRYYQKTPGKFDDLKAGVLGSETRECLGLR
;
A
#
# COMPACT_ATOMS: atom_id res chain seq x y z
N MET A 1 25.96 4.33 16.11
CA MET A 1 24.78 3.86 16.87
C MET A 1 23.77 4.99 16.88
N GLY A 2 22.58 4.80 16.32
CA GLY A 2 21.50 5.80 16.36
C GLY A 2 20.60 5.78 15.15
N ASP A 3 20.00 4.63 14.86
CA ASP A 3 18.88 4.52 13.92
C ASP A 3 17.62 4.97 14.67
N SER A 4 17.10 6.15 14.36
CA SER A 4 15.82 6.64 14.90
C SER A 4 14.88 6.88 13.74
N SER A 5 14.34 5.77 13.24
CA SER A 5 13.19 5.74 12.37
C SER A 5 12.02 6.44 13.06
N ASN A 6 11.55 7.57 12.54
CA ASN A 6 10.22 8.07 12.89
C ASN A 6 9.43 8.29 11.60
N ALA A 7 8.48 7.38 11.39
CA ALA A 7 7.64 7.31 10.22
C ALA A 7 6.83 8.59 10.06
N GLU A 8 7.23 9.41 9.10
CA GLU A 8 6.37 10.44 8.51
C GLU A 8 5.30 9.76 7.64
N GLY A 9 4.40 9.06 8.31
CA GLY A 9 3.20 8.47 7.73
C GLY A 9 2.14 9.56 7.55
N LYS A 10 2.00 10.00 6.30
CA LYS A 10 0.85 10.66 5.67
C LYS A 10 -0.28 11.07 6.64
N LYS A 11 -0.40 12.39 6.80
CA LYS A 11 -1.48 13.12 7.47
C LYS A 11 -2.84 12.86 6.80
N ASP A 12 -3.46 11.72 7.09
CA ASP A 12 -4.93 11.60 6.98
C ASP A 12 -5.53 12.08 8.30
N LYS A 13 -5.55 13.41 8.46
CA LYS A 13 -6.04 14.13 9.64
C LYS A 13 -7.56 14.02 9.89
N ASP A 14 -8.28 13.24 9.08
CA ASP A 14 -9.75 13.26 9.07
C ASP A 14 -10.42 12.15 9.90
N ASP A 15 -9.70 11.12 10.36
CA ASP A 15 -10.39 9.88 10.79
C ASP A 15 -9.89 9.20 12.07
N SER A 16 -8.90 9.73 12.78
CA SER A 16 -8.41 9.10 14.02
C SER A 16 -9.31 9.42 15.22
N ARG A 17 -10.59 9.01 15.15
CA ARG A 17 -11.49 8.97 16.30
C ARG A 17 -10.99 7.96 17.32
N CYS A 18 -11.22 8.26 18.59
CA CYS A 18 -11.11 7.30 19.66
C CYS A 18 -11.99 6.09 19.37
N PHE A 19 -11.39 4.91 19.25
CA PHE A 19 -12.11 3.65 19.02
C PHE A 19 -13.01 3.22 20.20
N ASN A 20 -12.87 3.86 21.37
CA ASN A 20 -13.71 3.60 22.53
C ASN A 20 -14.98 4.46 22.53
N CYS A 21 -14.84 5.77 22.37
CA CYS A 21 -15.95 6.71 22.55
C CYS A 21 -16.32 7.53 21.30
N GLY A 22 -15.61 7.35 20.18
CA GLY A 22 -15.87 8.04 18.92
C GLY A 22 -15.45 9.51 18.86
N SER A 23 -14.83 10.06 19.93
CA SER A 23 -14.38 11.46 19.95
C SER A 23 -13.13 11.65 19.09
N TYR A 24 -13.01 12.81 18.44
CA TYR A 24 -11.82 13.22 17.69
C TYR A 24 -10.76 13.92 18.56
N SER A 25 -11.03 14.15 19.85
CA SER A 25 -10.12 14.91 20.73
C SER A 25 -8.94 14.11 21.27
N HIS A 26 -8.95 12.78 21.17
CA HIS A 26 -7.94 11.91 21.77
C HIS A 26 -7.86 10.54 21.10
N ALA A 27 -6.75 9.83 21.32
CA ALA A 27 -6.58 8.45 20.91
C ALA A 27 -7.15 7.46 21.95
N LEU A 28 -7.35 6.20 21.56
CA LEU A 28 -7.87 5.14 22.44
C LEU A 28 -7.12 5.01 23.79
N LYS A 29 -5.83 5.32 23.83
CA LYS A 29 -5.00 5.24 25.05
C LYS A 29 -5.31 6.34 26.05
N ASP A 30 -5.71 7.51 25.57
CA ASP A 30 -5.95 8.72 26.38
C ASP A 30 -7.45 8.93 26.63
N CYS A 31 -8.25 7.88 26.48
CA CYS A 31 -9.70 7.97 26.65
C CYS A 31 -10.08 8.06 28.13
N PRO A 32 -10.81 9.11 28.55
CA PRO A 32 -11.22 9.28 29.95
C PRO A 32 -12.36 8.31 30.34
N LYS A 33 -13.00 7.66 29.37
CA LYS A 33 -14.08 6.70 29.61
C LYS A 33 -13.52 5.29 29.84
N PRO A 34 -14.23 4.44 30.62
CA PRO A 34 -13.86 3.04 30.76
C PRO A 34 -13.80 2.35 29.40
N ARG A 35 -12.91 1.36 29.29
CA ARG A 35 -12.60 0.70 28.03
C ARG A 35 -13.73 -0.27 27.63
N ASP A 36 -14.45 0.06 26.57
CA ASP A 36 -15.47 -0.80 25.97
C ASP A 36 -14.87 -1.63 24.83
N HIS A 37 -14.71 -2.93 25.09
CA HIS A 37 -14.14 -3.88 24.13
C HIS A 37 -15.01 -4.09 22.90
N VAL A 38 -16.34 -3.96 23.03
CA VAL A 38 -17.29 -4.16 21.94
C VAL A 38 -17.21 -2.99 20.97
N ALA A 39 -17.25 -1.76 21.49
CA ALA A 39 -17.09 -0.54 20.70
C ALA A 39 -15.76 -0.54 19.93
N ILE A 40 -14.66 -0.89 20.61
CA ILE A 40 -13.32 -0.96 20.01
C ILE A 40 -13.27 -2.00 18.90
N SER A 41 -13.83 -3.19 19.11
CA SER A 41 -13.86 -4.26 18.10
C SER A 41 -14.62 -3.83 16.86
N ASN A 42 -15.80 -3.22 17.03
CA ASN A 42 -16.62 -2.73 15.93
C ASN A 42 -15.92 -1.64 15.13
N ALA A 43 -15.33 -0.66 15.83
CA ALA A 43 -14.62 0.43 15.18
C ALA A 43 -13.36 -0.04 14.43
N ARG A 44 -12.66 -1.07 14.94
CA ARG A 44 -11.56 -1.75 14.21
C ARG A 44 -12.04 -2.45 12.95
N LYS A 45 -13.17 -3.16 13.00
CA LYS A 45 -13.77 -3.83 11.83
C LYS A 45 -14.09 -2.79 10.75
N GLN A 46 -14.78 -1.70 11.11
CA GLN A 46 -15.12 -0.63 10.18
C GLN A 46 -13.87 0.01 9.55
N HIS A 47 -12.86 0.31 10.36
CA HIS A 47 -11.60 0.86 9.86
C HIS A 47 -10.90 -0.10 8.89
N ASN A 48 -10.90 -1.41 9.17
CA ASN A 48 -10.32 -2.39 8.27
C ASN A 48 -11.10 -2.49 6.95
N LEU A 49 -12.44 -2.52 7.01
CA LEU A 49 -13.30 -2.54 5.82
C LEU A 49 -13.08 -1.31 4.93
N LYS A 50 -13.01 -0.11 5.50
CA LYS A 50 -12.74 1.13 4.74
C LYS A 50 -11.38 1.08 4.06
N ARG A 51 -10.35 0.60 4.75
CA ARG A 51 -9.01 0.38 4.20
C ARG A 51 -8.95 -0.79 3.20
N ASN A 52 -9.89 -1.72 3.26
CA ASN A 52 -10.01 -2.78 2.28
C ASN A 52 -10.64 -2.21 1.00
N LEU A 53 -11.77 -1.53 1.08
CA LEU A 53 -12.44 -0.93 -0.06
C LEU A 53 -11.57 0.08 -0.82
N SER A 54 -10.90 0.99 -0.11
CA SER A 54 -10.05 2.02 -0.74
C SER A 54 -8.81 1.47 -1.44
N ASN A 55 -8.42 0.23 -1.12
CA ASN A 55 -7.23 -0.41 -1.66
C ASN A 55 -7.58 -1.55 -2.66
N VAL A 56 -8.87 -1.74 -3.02
CA VAL A 56 -9.29 -2.67 -4.09
C VAL A 56 -8.70 -2.27 -5.44
N GLY A 57 -8.55 -0.97 -5.73
CA GLY A 57 -7.95 -0.49 -6.98
C GLY A 57 -6.43 -0.66 -7.08
N ASN A 58 -5.72 -0.93 -5.97
CA ASN A 58 -4.25 -0.88 -5.93
C ASN A 58 -3.58 -2.13 -5.31
N ARG A 59 -4.35 -3.10 -4.78
CA ARG A 59 -3.79 -4.36 -4.21
C ARG A 59 -3.08 -5.26 -5.23
N GLY A 60 -3.32 -5.04 -6.52
CA GLY A 60 -2.74 -5.82 -7.62
C GLY A 60 -1.61 -5.13 -8.39
N GLN A 61 -1.34 -3.84 -8.15
CA GLN A 61 -0.52 -3.05 -9.08
C GLN A 61 0.96 -2.96 -8.71
N ASN A 62 1.43 -3.50 -7.57
CA ASN A 62 2.84 -3.31 -7.21
C ASN A 62 3.49 -4.43 -6.37
N ARG A 63 3.02 -5.67 -6.47
CA ARG A 63 3.80 -6.82 -6.01
C ARG A 63 4.65 -7.31 -7.18
N TYR A 64 5.91 -6.87 -7.21
CA TYR A 64 7.07 -7.41 -7.92
C TYR A 64 6.78 -8.04 -9.31
N TYR A 65 7.27 -7.37 -10.36
CA TYR A 65 7.16 -7.72 -11.77
C TYR A 65 5.75 -7.58 -12.38
N GLN A 66 5.32 -6.34 -12.63
CA GLN A 66 4.38 -6.11 -13.72
C GLN A 66 5.11 -6.48 -15.02
N LYS A 67 4.73 -7.61 -15.64
CA LYS A 67 5.02 -7.84 -17.06
C LYS A 67 4.37 -6.70 -17.82
N THR A 68 5.14 -5.67 -18.17
CA THR A 68 4.73 -4.74 -19.22
C THR A 68 4.59 -5.58 -20.49
N PRO A 69 3.40 -5.69 -21.10
CA PRO A 69 3.29 -6.36 -22.40
C PRO A 69 4.21 -5.64 -23.39
N GLY A 70 5.04 -6.38 -24.10
CA GLY A 70 5.77 -5.88 -25.27
C GLY A 70 7.22 -5.44 -25.10
N LYS A 71 7.77 -5.25 -23.88
CA LYS A 71 9.17 -4.74 -23.79
C LYS A 71 10.22 -5.78 -24.18
N PHE A 72 9.97 -7.06 -23.88
CA PHE A 72 10.93 -8.15 -24.09
C PHE A 72 10.33 -9.33 -24.83
N ASP A 73 9.13 -9.17 -25.42
CA ASP A 73 8.47 -10.26 -26.15
C ASP A 73 9.25 -10.65 -27.42
N ASP A 74 10.04 -9.73 -27.96
CA ASP A 74 10.90 -9.95 -29.12
C ASP A 74 12.21 -10.70 -28.77
N LEU A 75 12.54 -10.84 -27.47
CA LEU A 75 13.72 -11.57 -27.04
C LEU A 75 13.45 -13.07 -27.00
N LYS A 76 13.75 -13.76 -28.11
CA LYS A 76 13.64 -15.22 -28.22
C LYS A 76 15.01 -15.84 -28.46
N ALA A 77 15.27 -16.98 -27.80
CA ALA A 77 16.50 -17.74 -28.01
C ALA A 77 16.70 -18.06 -29.50
N GLY A 78 17.87 -17.69 -30.05
CA GLY A 78 18.22 -17.91 -31.45
C GLY A 78 17.71 -16.86 -32.45
N VAL A 79 16.93 -15.87 -32.02
CA VAL A 79 16.44 -14.77 -32.87
C VAL A 79 16.87 -13.44 -32.28
N LEU A 80 17.70 -12.71 -33.01
CA LEU A 80 18.07 -11.34 -32.67
C LEU A 80 17.06 -10.38 -33.31
N GLY A 81 16.59 -9.40 -32.54
CA GLY A 81 15.76 -8.31 -33.06
C GLY A 81 16.49 -7.48 -34.12
N SER A 82 15.74 -6.75 -34.95
CA SER A 82 16.29 -5.94 -36.03
C SER A 82 17.31 -4.90 -35.54
N GLU A 83 16.96 -4.18 -34.47
CA GLU A 83 17.84 -3.19 -33.82
C GLU A 83 19.15 -3.84 -33.36
N THR A 84 19.06 -5.00 -32.69
CA THR A 84 20.24 -5.70 -32.19
C THR A 84 21.12 -6.23 -33.31
N ARG A 85 20.53 -6.69 -34.42
CA ARG A 85 21.28 -7.15 -35.61
C ARG A 85 22.04 -6.01 -36.26
N GLU A 86 21.43 -4.83 -36.38
CA GLU A 86 22.07 -3.63 -36.91
C GLU A 86 23.23 -3.17 -36.03
N CYS A 87 23.05 -3.11 -34.71
CA CYS A 87 24.14 -2.78 -33.78
C CYS A 87 25.31 -3.78 -33.84
N LEU A 88 25.04 -5.03 -34.18
CA LEU A 88 26.05 -6.08 -34.35
C LEU A 88 26.63 -6.16 -35.78
N GLY A 89 26.16 -5.32 -36.71
CA GLY A 89 26.61 -5.33 -38.10
C GLY A 89 26.24 -6.59 -38.89
N LEU A 90 25.22 -7.32 -38.42
CA LEU A 90 24.72 -8.54 -39.04
C LEU A 90 23.60 -8.14 -40.02
N ARG A 91 23.87 -8.30 -41.33
CA ARG A 91 22.89 -8.09 -42.40
C ARG A 91 22.09 -9.35 -42.71
#